data_AF-A0A7W6H8Y9-F1
#
_entry.id   AF-A0A7W6H8Y9-F1
#
_cell.length_a   1.000
_cell.length_b   1.000
_cell.length_c   1.000
_cell.angle_alpha   90.00
_cell.angle_beta   90.00
_cell.angle_gamma   90.00
#
_symmetry.space_group_name_H-M   'P 1'
#
loop_
_entity.id
_entity.type
_entity.pdbx_description
1 polymer ?
#
loop_
_entity_poly.entity_id
_entity_poly.type
_entity_poly.pdbx_seq_one_letter_code
_entity_poly.pdbx_strand_id
1 'polypeptide(L)'
;MAAESRRIYLFRTELVASGNGTIVCAAPVDLVVATYGGGGRRDDEGVQRAFGGNILYRNDETGECFVGVWGARNASRFRTALRHKAAITIIREPPPARLAWWNAACPRPPSSAQHGLR
;
A
#
# COMPACT_ATOMS: atom_id res chain seq x y z
N MET A 1 5.06 -10.28 28.42
CA MET A 1 4.26 -10.55 27.22
C MET A 1 5.07 -10.07 26.03
N ALA A 2 5.57 -10.97 25.18
CA ALA A 2 6.30 -10.55 23.99
C ALA A 2 5.31 -9.80 23.08
N ALA A 3 5.57 -8.52 22.82
CA ALA A 3 4.79 -7.79 21.83
C ALA A 3 5.00 -8.49 20.48
N GLU A 4 3.98 -9.17 19.97
CA GLU A 4 4.04 -9.79 18.66
C GLU A 4 4.37 -8.71 17.64
N SER A 5 5.59 -8.77 17.12
CA SER A 5 6.06 -7.79 16.15
C SER A 5 5.46 -8.12 14.80
N ARG A 6 4.66 -7.20 14.26
CA ARG A 6 4.06 -7.36 12.94
C ARG A 6 5.12 -7.19 11.87
N ARG A 7 5.21 -8.16 10.97
CA ARG A 7 6.15 -8.14 9.86
C ARG A 7 5.64 -7.20 8.77
N ILE A 8 6.48 -6.26 8.36
CA ILE A 8 6.25 -5.45 7.16
C ILE A 8 7.39 -5.68 6.18
N TYR A 9 7.09 -5.58 4.90
CA TYR A 9 7.99 -5.87 3.81
C TYR A 9 8.38 -4.57 3.13
N LEU A 10 9.68 -4.31 2.99
CA LEU A 10 10.24 -3.11 2.37
C LEU A 10 11.26 -3.54 1.32
N PHE A 11 10.88 -3.49 0.06
CA PHE A 11 11.70 -3.97 -1.04
C PHE A 11 11.64 -3.02 -2.22
N ARG A 12 12.59 -3.14 -3.15
CA ARG A 12 12.58 -2.39 -4.40
C ARG A 12 12.01 -3.27 -5.51
N THR A 13 11.14 -2.72 -6.33
CA THR A 13 10.53 -3.46 -7.45
C THR A 13 10.25 -2.54 -8.63
N GLU A 14 10.40 -3.07 -9.83
CA GLU A 14 10.08 -2.40 -11.10
C GLU A 14 8.64 -2.69 -11.57
N LEU A 15 7.93 -3.60 -10.91
CA LEU A 15 6.59 -4.06 -11.32
C LEU A 15 5.51 -2.98 -11.27
N VAL A 16 5.74 -1.90 -10.52
CA VAL A 16 4.77 -0.83 -10.26
C VAL A 16 5.27 0.57 -10.70
N ALA A 17 6.49 0.66 -11.24
CA ALA A 17 7.03 1.92 -11.74
C ALA A 17 7.98 1.67 -12.92
N SER A 18 7.71 2.31 -14.07
CA SER A 18 8.54 2.21 -15.26
C SER A 18 9.94 2.81 -15.01
N GLY A 19 10.99 2.06 -15.32
CA GLY A 19 12.36 2.56 -15.46
C GLY A 19 13.31 2.27 -14.29
N ASN A 20 13.12 2.88 -13.12
CA ASN A 20 14.17 2.93 -12.08
C ASN A 20 13.92 2.10 -10.82
N GLY A 21 12.89 1.26 -10.78
CA GLY A 21 12.53 0.47 -9.59
C GLY A 21 12.10 1.34 -8.41
N THR A 22 10.87 1.19 -7.94
CA THR A 22 10.32 1.95 -6.82
C THR A 22 10.46 1.18 -5.50
N ILE A 23 10.58 1.92 -4.40
CA ILE A 23 10.52 1.32 -3.06
C ILE A 23 9.06 1.03 -2.75
N VAL A 24 8.74 -0.22 -2.47
CA VAL A 24 7.43 -0.66 -2.00
C VAL A 24 7.52 -1.02 -0.53
N CYS A 25 6.53 -0.55 0.24
CA CYS A 25 6.32 -0.99 1.60
C CYS A 25 4.96 -1.67 1.71
N ALA A 26 4.94 -2.96 2.03
CA ALA A 26 3.74 -3.77 2.20
C ALA A 26 3.58 -4.24 3.66
N ALA A 27 2.35 -4.31 4.12
CA ALA A 27 1.99 -4.75 5.47
C ALA A 27 0.73 -5.64 5.43
N PRO A 28 0.51 -6.48 6.47
CA PRO A 28 -0.70 -7.29 6.58
C PRO A 28 -1.97 -6.44 6.52
N VAL A 29 -3.00 -6.91 5.81
CA VAL A 29 -4.24 -6.15 5.58
C VAL A 29 -4.92 -5.72 6.88
N ASP A 30 -4.90 -6.55 7.91
CA ASP A 30 -5.54 -6.27 9.20
C ASP A 30 -4.90 -5.06 9.90
N LEU A 31 -3.56 -4.96 9.86
CA LEU A 31 -2.83 -3.84 10.42
C LEU A 31 -3.09 -2.55 9.62
N VAL A 32 -3.23 -2.67 8.30
CA VAL A 32 -3.51 -1.53 7.42
C VAL A 32 -4.93 -1.01 7.64
N VAL A 33 -5.92 -1.90 7.75
CA VAL A 33 -7.30 -1.56 8.09
C VAL A 33 -7.37 -0.88 9.47
N ALA A 34 -6.66 -1.40 10.48
CA ALA A 34 -6.62 -0.79 11.81
C ALA A 34 -5.96 0.62 11.82
N THR A 35 -5.12 0.91 10.83
CA THR A 35 -4.39 2.20 10.75
C THR A 35 -5.14 3.24 9.93
N TYR A 36 -5.70 2.84 8.79
CA TYR A 36 -6.28 3.76 7.80
C TYR A 36 -7.79 3.60 7.63
N GLY A 37 -8.41 2.67 8.34
CA GLY A 37 -9.83 2.37 8.24
C GLY A 37 -10.22 1.59 6.98
N GLY A 38 -9.24 1.07 6.23
CA GLY A 38 -9.48 0.41 4.96
C GLY A 38 -8.21 -0.19 4.34
N GLY A 39 -8.34 -1.31 3.61
CA GLY A 39 -7.20 -2.07 3.08
C GLY A 39 -7.53 -3.23 2.15
N GLY A 40 -8.72 -3.30 1.54
CA GLY A 40 -8.94 -4.34 0.51
C GLY A 40 -10.36 -4.54 0.04
N ARG A 41 -10.47 -4.78 -1.27
CA ARG A 41 -11.58 -5.21 -2.15
C ARG A 41 -12.88 -4.38 -2.16
N ARG A 42 -13.16 -3.58 -1.13
CA ARG A 42 -14.20 -2.52 -1.14
C ARG A 42 -13.89 -1.30 -0.27
N ASP A 43 -12.88 -1.38 0.61
CA ASP A 43 -12.45 -0.27 1.50
C ASP A 43 -11.01 0.20 1.21
N ASP A 44 -10.52 0.05 -0.01
CA ASP A 44 -9.21 0.59 -0.41
C ASP A 44 -9.16 2.14 -0.37
N GLU A 45 -10.30 2.81 -0.16
CA GLU A 45 -10.41 4.26 -0.09
C GLU A 45 -9.48 4.88 0.96
N GLY A 46 -9.28 4.25 2.12
CA GLY A 46 -8.44 4.84 3.18
C GLY A 46 -6.97 5.00 2.74
N VAL A 47 -6.39 3.92 2.22
CA VAL A 47 -5.00 3.92 1.74
C VAL A 47 -4.89 4.69 0.42
N GLN A 48 -5.84 4.50 -0.49
CA GLN A 48 -5.86 5.21 -1.76
C GLN A 48 -5.95 6.74 -1.55
N ARG A 49 -6.81 7.22 -0.65
CA ARG A 49 -6.91 8.66 -0.30
C ARG A 49 -5.63 9.18 0.35
N ALA A 50 -4.98 8.37 1.20
CA ALA A 50 -3.79 8.80 1.94
C ALA A 50 -2.52 8.87 1.07
N PHE A 51 -2.41 8.00 0.06
CA PHE A 51 -1.17 7.81 -0.70
C PHE A 51 -1.30 7.98 -2.22
N GLY A 52 -2.52 8.20 -2.73
CA GLY A 52 -2.78 8.32 -4.16
C GLY A 52 -2.83 6.98 -4.91
N GLY A 53 -2.91 5.87 -4.17
CA GLY A 53 -3.07 4.53 -4.71
C GLY A 53 -2.43 3.47 -3.82
N ASN A 54 -2.72 2.21 -4.12
CA ASN A 54 -2.29 1.07 -3.32
C ASN A 54 -1.98 -0.17 -4.15
N ILE A 55 -1.24 -1.08 -3.53
CA ILE A 55 -0.86 -2.37 -4.06
C ILE A 55 -1.45 -3.45 -3.17
N LEU A 56 -2.05 -4.48 -3.75
CA LEU A 56 -2.55 -5.64 -3.06
C LEU A 56 -1.75 -6.87 -3.50
N TYR A 57 -1.10 -7.51 -2.53
CA TYR A 57 -0.51 -8.83 -2.67
C TYR A 57 -1.42 -9.86 -2.01
N ARG A 58 -1.61 -11.00 -2.66
CA ARG A 58 -2.38 -12.11 -2.11
C ARG A 58 -1.55 -13.38 -2.18
N ASN A 59 -1.50 -14.10 -1.08
CA ASN A 59 -1.05 -15.48 -1.09
C ASN A 59 -2.27 -16.36 -1.39
N ASP A 60 -2.23 -17.08 -2.51
CA ASP A 60 -3.34 -17.97 -2.91
C ASP A 60 -3.33 -19.30 -2.14
N GLU A 61 -2.20 -19.68 -1.53
CA GLU A 61 -2.05 -20.89 -0.71
C GLU A 61 -2.55 -20.67 0.72
N THR A 62 -2.18 -19.55 1.35
CA THR A 62 -2.56 -19.23 2.74
C THR A 62 -3.79 -18.33 2.84
N GLY A 63 -4.18 -17.67 1.74
CA GLY A 63 -5.24 -16.66 1.72
C GLY A 63 -4.83 -15.30 2.30
N GLU A 64 -3.60 -15.16 2.80
CA GLU A 64 -3.13 -13.92 3.41
C GLU A 64 -3.04 -12.79 2.40
N CYS A 65 -3.50 -11.60 2.80
CA CYS A 65 -3.48 -10.41 1.98
C CYS A 65 -2.56 -9.35 2.60
N PHE A 66 -1.75 -8.74 1.76
CA PHE A 66 -0.84 -7.66 2.14
C PHE A 66 -1.12 -6.43 1.28
N VAL A 67 -1.20 -5.28 1.93
CA VAL A 67 -1.42 -3.99 1.27
C VAL A 67 -0.15 -3.18 1.34
N GLY A 68 0.24 -2.60 0.21
CA GLY A 68 1.42 -1.77 0.13
C GLY A 68 1.24 -0.46 -0.60
N VAL A 69 2.21 0.42 -0.40
CA VAL A 69 2.36 1.69 -1.08
C VAL A 69 3.73 1.74 -1.75
N TRP A 70 3.86 2.49 -2.84
CA TRP A 70 5.14 2.69 -3.52
C TRP A 70 5.66 4.12 -3.38
N GLY A 71 6.97 4.26 -3.57
CA GLY A 71 7.71 5.51 -3.47
C GLY A 71 8.32 5.71 -2.08
N ALA A 72 9.58 6.17 -2.03
CA ALA A 72 10.34 6.33 -0.79
C ALA A 72 9.61 7.19 0.27
N ARG A 73 8.97 8.28 -0.16
CA ARG A 73 8.21 9.18 0.73
C ARG A 73 6.98 8.50 1.31
N ASN A 74 6.20 7.81 0.48
CA ASN A 74 4.99 7.10 0.91
C ASN A 74 5.37 5.92 1.81
N ALA A 75 6.37 5.13 1.45
CA ALA A 75 6.91 4.05 2.27
C ALA A 75 7.41 4.54 3.64
N SER A 76 8.02 5.72 3.72
CA SER A 76 8.41 6.32 5.00
C SER A 76 7.19 6.68 5.86
N ARG A 77 6.24 7.43 5.30
CA ARG A 77 5.00 7.82 6.00
C ARG A 77 4.18 6.61 6.45
N PHE A 78 4.04 5.61 5.58
CA PHE A 78 3.31 4.39 5.85
C PHE A 78 3.91 3.64 7.04
N ARG A 79 5.23 3.44 7.04
CA ARG A 79 5.94 2.82 8.16
C ARG A 79 5.77 3.57 9.47
N THR A 80 5.89 4.89 9.46
CA THR A 80 5.70 5.71 10.66
C THR A 80 4.31 5.51 11.24
N ALA A 81 3.27 5.61 10.42
CA ALA A 81 1.89 5.41 10.86
C ALA A 81 1.64 3.99 11.43
N LEU A 82 2.17 2.96 10.78
CA LEU A 82 2.04 1.59 11.26
C LEU A 82 2.77 1.41 12.62
N ARG A 83 3.95 2.02 12.80
CA ARG A 83 4.72 1.95 14.07
C ARG A 83 3.97 2.57 15.24
N HIS A 84 3.07 3.52 15.01
CA HIS A 84 2.21 4.07 16.06
C HIS A 84 1.11 3.09 16.51
N LYS A 85 0.84 2.03 15.74
CA LYS A 85 -0.21 1.05 16.03
C LYS A 85 0.32 -0.27 16.59
N ALA A 86 1.49 -0.71 16.13
CA ALA A 86 2.09 -1.96 16.55
C ALA A 86 3.61 -1.91 16.56
N ALA A 87 4.23 -2.81 17.33
CA ALA A 87 5.64 -3.14 17.17
C ALA A 87 5.86 -3.76 15.77
N ILE A 88 6.86 -3.30 15.04
CA ILE A 88 7.06 -3.67 13.64
C ILE A 88 8.46 -4.18 13.38
N THR A 89 8.54 -5.30 12.67
CA THR A 89 9.77 -5.85 12.11
C THR A 89 9.81 -5.59 10.61
N ILE A 90 10.89 -4.97 10.13
CA ILE A 90 11.08 -4.69 8.70
C ILE A 90 11.83 -5.87 8.07
N ILE A 91 11.21 -6.48 7.07
CA ILE A 91 11.78 -7.51 6.21
C ILE A 91 12.15 -6.85 4.88
N ARG A 92 13.38 -7.03 4.39
CA ARG A 92 13.87 -6.36 3.16
C ARG A 92 13.61 -7.16 1.88
N GLU A 93 12.61 -8.01 1.92
CA GLU A 93 12.27 -8.96 0.87
C GLU A 93 10.81 -8.75 0.44
N PRO A 94 10.41 -9.17 -0.76
CA PRO A 94 9.00 -9.20 -1.13
C PRO A 94 8.23 -10.14 -0.18
N PRO A 95 6.95 -9.83 0.09
CA PRO A 95 6.10 -10.75 0.85
C PRO A 95 6.01 -12.10 0.12
N PRO A 96 5.78 -13.22 0.84
CA PRO A 96 5.51 -14.52 0.25
C PRO A 96 4.09 -14.54 -0.34
N ALA A 97 3.78 -13.60 -1.22
CA ALA A 97 2.49 -13.36 -1.81
C ALA A 97 2.70 -12.79 -3.22
N ARG A 98 1.85 -13.20 -4.17
CA ARG A 98 1.90 -12.67 -5.53
C ARG A 98 1.20 -11.33 -5.60
N LEU A 99 1.64 -10.48 -6.52
CA LEU A 99 0.94 -9.24 -6.83
C LEU A 99 -0.43 -9.60 -7.41
N ALA A 100 -1.50 -9.28 -6.70
CA ALA A 100 -2.87 -9.53 -7.16
C ALA A 100 -3.37 -8.38 -8.01
N TRP A 101 -3.15 -7.14 -7.56
CA TRP A 101 -3.56 -5.92 -8.24
C TRP A 101 -2.81 -4.72 -7.68
N TRP A 102 -2.65 -3.66 -8.48
CA TRP A 102 -2.29 -2.34 -7.99
C TRP A 102 -3.15 -1.29 -8.70
N ASN A 103 -3.54 -0.24 -7.99
CA ASN A 103 -4.09 0.97 -8.59
C ASN A 103 -3.15 2.13 -8.31
N ALA A 104 -3.02 3.03 -9.27
CA ALA A 104 -2.71 4.41 -8.99
C ALA A 104 -4.00 5.19 -9.21
N ALA A 105 -4.31 6.14 -8.33
CA ALA A 105 -5.23 7.18 -8.74
C ALA A 105 -4.64 7.79 -10.01
N CYS A 106 -5.33 7.62 -11.14
CA CYS A 106 -5.01 8.37 -12.34
C CYS A 106 -4.81 9.83 -11.92
N PRO A 107 -3.83 10.56 -12.49
CA PRO A 107 -3.81 12.00 -12.33
C PRO A 107 -5.22 12.48 -12.62
N ARG A 108 -5.75 13.35 -11.75
CA ARG A 108 -7.10 13.92 -11.84
C ARG A 108 -7.49 14.07 -13.32
N PRO A 109 -8.70 13.67 -13.74
CA PRO A 109 -9.13 13.95 -15.12
C PRO A 109 -8.82 15.43 -15.39
N PRO A 110 -8.25 15.78 -16.56
CA PRO A 110 -8.01 17.18 -16.89
C PRO A 110 -9.32 17.92 -16.64
N SER A 111 -9.23 19.07 -15.99
CA SER A 111 -10.36 19.95 -15.72
C SER A 111 -10.98 20.40 -17.05
N SER A 112 -11.80 19.55 -17.64
CA SER A 112 -12.55 19.77 -18.88
C SER A 112 -14.04 19.76 -18.54
N ALA A 113 -14.42 20.64 -17.63
CA ALA A 113 -15.76 21.16 -17.39
C ALA A 113 -15.52 22.31 -16.43
N GLN A 114 -15.71 23.59 -16.75
CA GLN A 114 -16.94 24.16 -17.26
C GLN A 114 -16.63 25.53 -17.89
N HIS A 115 -16.73 25.67 -19.21
CA HIS A 115 -17.09 26.95 -19.84
C HIS A 115 -17.63 26.68 -21.24
N GLY A 116 -18.95 26.76 -21.41
CA GLY A 116 -19.55 26.56 -22.73
C GLY A 116 -21.04 26.24 -22.71
N LEU A 117 -21.82 27.03 -21.98
CA LEU A 117 -23.25 27.20 -22.27
C LEU A 117 -23.60 28.68 -22.08
N ARG A 118 -23.44 29.45 -23.15
CA ARG A 118 -24.22 30.66 -23.41
C ARG A 118 -24.29 30.91 -24.90
#